data_AF-A0A292YY09-F1
#
_entry.id   AF-A0A292YY09-F1
#
_cell.length_a   1.000
_cell.length_b   1.000
_cell.length_c   1.000
_cell.angle_alpha   90.00
_cell.angle_beta   90.00
_cell.angle_gamma   90.00
#
_symmetry.space_group_name_H-M   'P 1'
#
loop_
_entity.id
_entity.type
_entity.pdbx_description
1 polymer ?
#
loop_
_entity_poly.entity_id
_entity_poly.type
_entity_poly.pdbx_seq_one_letter_code
_entity_poly.pdbx_strand_id
1 'polypeptide(L)'
;MRGDRRPAPQHARTQPRRPAIIAYDPAGNRTETTYSDLDERANRFAALFASRGIGRGGRIASMARNGVDVVAAYYGALKIGAAFTGVNPLYREAEVTTGSGTAGRHSSWPRTSSPPSPSLRASTR
;
A
#
# COMPACT_ATOMS: atom_id res chain seq x y z
N MET A 1 16.94 -20.99 -7.07
CA MET A 1 16.85 -19.76 -6.23
C MET A 1 15.38 -19.37 -6.10
N ARG A 2 14.71 -19.67 -4.97
CA ARG A 2 13.29 -19.35 -4.77
C ARG A 2 13.16 -17.86 -4.42
N GLY A 3 12.60 -17.08 -5.33
CA GLY A 3 12.15 -15.72 -5.01
C GLY A 3 11.00 -15.81 -4.00
N ASP A 4 11.26 -15.35 -2.78
CA ASP A 4 10.26 -15.21 -1.73
C ASP A 4 9.21 -14.18 -2.17
N ARG A 5 8.20 -14.65 -2.90
CA ARG A 5 6.98 -13.88 -3.15
C ARG A 5 6.35 -13.69 -1.78
N ARG A 6 6.36 -12.45 -1.27
CA ARG A 6 5.65 -12.11 -0.04
C ARG A 6 4.22 -12.65 -0.17
N PRO A 7 3.76 -13.50 0.76
CA PRO A 7 2.45 -14.12 0.66
C PRO A 7 1.36 -13.04 0.63
N ALA A 8 0.22 -13.38 0.04
CA ALA A 8 -1.00 -12.57 0.09
C ALA A 8 -1.25 -12.04 1.51
N PRO A 9 -1.81 -10.82 1.66
CA PRO A 9 -2.16 -10.27 2.97
C PRO A 9 -2.96 -11.29 3.78
N GLN A 10 -2.58 -11.49 5.04
CA GLN A 10 -3.03 -12.61 5.89
C GLN A 10 -4.56 -12.77 5.94
N HIS A 11 -5.30 -11.66 5.83
CA HIS A 11 -6.77 -11.63 5.80
C HIS A 11 -7.39 -12.25 4.55
N ALA A 12 -6.74 -12.23 3.38
CA ALA A 12 -7.25 -12.92 2.20
C ALA A 12 -7.30 -14.45 2.39
N ARG A 13 -6.46 -14.98 3.28
CA ARG A 13 -6.39 -16.42 3.59
C ARG A 13 -7.30 -16.81 4.75
N THR A 14 -7.48 -15.94 5.75
CA THR A 14 -8.24 -16.25 6.97
C THR A 14 -9.69 -15.76 6.92
N GLN A 15 -9.98 -14.67 6.21
CA GLN A 15 -11.29 -14.03 6.16
C GLN A 15 -11.57 -13.43 4.76
N PRO A 16 -11.61 -14.25 3.69
CA PRO A 16 -11.64 -13.77 2.30
C PRO A 16 -12.85 -12.89 1.98
N ARG A 17 -14.03 -13.25 2.50
CA ARG A 17 -15.29 -12.53 2.25
C ARG A 17 -15.45 -11.26 3.08
N ARG A 18 -14.55 -10.98 4.02
CA ARG A 18 -14.67 -9.81 4.86
C ARG A 18 -14.35 -8.55 4.02
N PRO A 19 -15.08 -7.45 4.22
CA PRO A 19 -14.79 -6.20 3.54
C PRO A 19 -13.36 -5.72 3.89
N ALA A 20 -12.58 -5.45 2.86
CA ALA A 20 -11.24 -4.87 2.96
C ALA A 20 -11.27 -3.36 2.73
N ILE A 21 -12.08 -2.91 1.76
CA ILE A 21 -12.23 -1.50 1.42
C ILE A 21 -13.72 -1.20 1.25
N ILE A 22 -14.15 -0.10 1.87
CA ILE A 22 -15.47 0.49 1.66
C ILE A 22 -15.24 1.84 0.97
N ALA A 23 -15.85 2.02 -0.19
CA ALA A 23 -15.77 3.25 -0.96
C ALA A 23 -17.16 3.84 -1.17
N TYR A 24 -17.21 5.16 -1.33
CA TYR A 24 -18.42 5.88 -1.71
C TYR A 24 -18.15 6.59 -3.02
N ASP A 25 -19.06 6.46 -3.98
CA ASP A 25 -19.00 7.24 -5.21
C ASP A 25 -19.46 8.70 -4.95
N PRO A 26 -19.31 9.62 -5.93
CA PRO A 26 -19.76 11.01 -5.77
C PRO A 26 -21.28 11.16 -5.55
N ALA A 27 -22.08 10.15 -5.90
CA ALA A 27 -23.51 10.10 -5.64
C ALA A 27 -23.85 9.53 -4.25
N GLY A 28 -22.84 9.12 -3.48
CA GLY A 28 -23.00 8.56 -2.13
C GLY A 28 -23.26 7.05 -2.11
N ASN A 29 -23.19 6.35 -3.24
CA ASN A 29 -23.42 4.90 -3.27
C ASN A 29 -22.25 4.15 -2.64
N ARG A 30 -22.55 3.25 -1.71
CA ARG A 30 -21.57 2.43 -1.01
C ARG A 30 -21.17 1.23 -1.86
N THR A 31 -19.87 1.08 -2.09
CA THR A 31 -19.28 -0.09 -2.75
C THR A 31 -18.31 -0.77 -1.77
N GLU A 32 -18.39 -2.09 -1.68
CA GLU A 32 -17.50 -2.90 -0.85
C GLU A 32 -16.58 -3.74 -1.74
N THR A 33 -15.30 -3.82 -1.37
CA THR A 33 -14.32 -4.75 -1.96
C THR A 33 -13.87 -5.70 -0.87
N THR A 34 -14.00 -7.01 -1.12
CA THR A 34 -13.58 -8.03 -0.16
C THR A 34 -12.06 -8.22 -0.17
N TYR A 35 -11.51 -8.93 0.82
CA TYR A 35 -10.10 -9.28 0.83
C TYR A 35 -9.70 -10.18 -0.35
N SER A 36 -10.58 -11.09 -0.79
CA SER A 36 -10.31 -11.90 -1.99
C SER A 36 -10.26 -11.05 -3.26
N ASP A 37 -11.21 -10.13 -3.45
CA ASP A 37 -11.25 -9.25 -4.62
C ASP A 37 -10.00 -8.35 -4.68
N LEU A 38 -9.58 -7.86 -3.52
CA LEU A 38 -8.38 -7.04 -3.41
C LEU A 38 -7.11 -7.85 -3.74
N ASP A 39 -7.01 -9.09 -3.27
CA ASP A 39 -5.87 -9.95 -3.57
C ASP A 39 -5.79 -10.29 -5.06
N GLU A 40 -6.93 -10.61 -5.69
CA GLU A 40 -7.00 -10.86 -7.14
C GLU A 40 -6.56 -9.65 -7.95
N ARG A 41 -7.05 -8.45 -7.62
CA ARG A 41 -6.60 -7.21 -8.25
C ARG A 41 -5.11 -6.99 -8.05
N ALA A 42 -4.60 -7.21 -6.84
CA ALA A 42 -3.17 -7.08 -6.54
C ALA A 42 -2.32 -8.09 -7.34
N ASN A 43 -2.81 -9.31 -7.55
CA ASN A 43 -2.14 -10.32 -8.38
C ASN A 43 -2.08 -9.87 -9.86
N ARG A 44 -3.15 -9.25 -10.37
CA ARG A 44 -3.14 -8.66 -11.73
C ARG A 44 -2.11 -7.53 -11.86
N PHE A 45 -2.02 -6.64 -10.87
CA PHE A 45 -0.99 -5.59 -10.86
C PHE A 45 0.43 -6.16 -10.75
N ALA A 46 0.65 -7.17 -9.91
CA ALA A 46 1.94 -7.84 -9.81
C ALA A 46 2.40 -8.43 -11.15
N ALA A 47 1.48 -9.10 -11.87
CA ALA A 47 1.75 -9.62 -13.21
C ALA A 47 2.07 -8.50 -14.21
N LEU A 48 1.31 -7.40 -14.17
CA LEU A 48 1.50 -6.23 -15.03
C LEU A 48 2.84 -5.51 -14.77
N PHE A 49 3.27 -5.41 -13.52
CA PHE A 49 4.58 -4.83 -13.19
C PHE A 49 5.72 -5.75 -13.64
N ALA A 50 5.58 -7.06 -13.41
CA ALA A 50 6.56 -8.04 -13.86
C ALA A 50 6.69 -8.06 -15.40
N SER A 51 5.58 -7.94 -16.13
CA SER A 51 5.60 -7.86 -17.61
C SER A 51 6.27 -6.58 -18.13
N ARG A 52 6.41 -5.55 -17.29
CA ARG A 52 7.17 -4.32 -17.56
C ARG A 52 8.62 -4.38 -17.06
N GLY A 53 9.09 -5.54 -16.63
CA GLY A 53 10.45 -5.75 -16.13
C GLY A 53 10.69 -5.26 -14.70
N ILE A 54 9.63 -4.86 -13.98
CA ILE A 54 9.75 -4.43 -12.60
C ILE A 54 9.77 -5.66 -11.69
N GLY A 55 10.84 -5.81 -10.92
CA GLY A 55 11.00 -6.89 -9.96
C GLY A 55 11.48 -6.39 -8.60
N ARG A 56 12.15 -7.27 -7.86
CA ARG A 56 12.66 -6.97 -6.53
C ARG A 56 13.62 -5.77 -6.56
N GLY A 57 13.38 -4.78 -5.71
CA GLY A 57 14.15 -3.52 -5.68
C GLY A 57 13.74 -2.49 -6.73
N GLY A 58 12.78 -2.81 -7.62
CA GLY A 58 12.15 -1.86 -8.51
C GLY A 58 11.37 -0.78 -7.76
N ARG A 59 11.09 0.34 -8.43
CA ARG A 59 10.36 1.47 -7.86
C ARG A 59 9.16 1.81 -8.75
N ILE A 60 8.01 2.01 -8.14
CA ILE A 60 6.76 2.36 -8.80
C ILE A 60 6.26 3.66 -8.20
N ALA A 61 6.12 4.69 -9.02
CA ALA A 61 5.46 5.94 -8.66
C ALA A 61 4.03 5.95 -9.24
N SER A 62 3.04 6.28 -8.43
CA SER A 62 1.63 6.35 -8.85
C SER A 62 1.09 7.77 -8.69
N MET A 63 0.58 8.36 -9.77
CA MET A 63 -0.17 9.63 -9.77
C MET A 63 -1.68 9.40 -9.91
N ALA A 64 -2.20 8.31 -9.34
CA ALA A 64 -3.61 7.99 -9.41
C ALA A 64 -4.38 8.62 -8.23
N ARG A 65 -5.67 8.90 -8.46
CA ARG A 65 -6.59 9.31 -7.39
C ARG A 65 -6.77 8.17 -6.38
N ASN A 66 -7.01 8.53 -5.12
CA ASN A 66 -7.29 7.55 -4.06
C ASN A 66 -8.48 6.66 -4.46
N GLY A 67 -8.29 5.35 -4.37
CA GLY A 67 -9.29 4.36 -4.75
C GLY A 67 -8.75 2.94 -4.61
N VAL A 68 -9.62 1.97 -4.84
CA VAL A 68 -9.32 0.54 -4.69
C VAL A 68 -8.11 0.13 -5.55
N ASP A 69 -7.98 0.69 -6.75
CA ASP A 69 -6.90 0.33 -7.68
C ASP A 69 -5.53 0.79 -7.19
N VAL A 70 -5.44 1.92 -6.49
CA VAL A 70 -4.16 2.37 -5.90
C VAL A 70 -3.73 1.44 -4.77
N VAL A 71 -4.68 1.02 -3.95
CA VAL A 71 -4.41 0.06 -2.87
C VAL A 71 -4.03 -1.31 -3.45
N ALA A 72 -4.72 -1.76 -4.50
CA ALA A 72 -4.38 -2.99 -5.19
C ALA A 72 -2.99 -2.92 -5.86
N ALA A 73 -2.64 -1.79 -6.49
CA ALA A 73 -1.33 -1.56 -7.08
C ALA A 73 -0.22 -1.56 -6.03
N TYR A 74 -0.46 -0.95 -4.86
CA TYR A 74 0.45 -1.00 -3.72
C TYR A 74 0.73 -2.46 -3.30
N TYR A 75 -0.31 -3.27 -3.09
CA TYR A 75 -0.12 -4.69 -2.75
C TYR A 75 0.53 -5.49 -3.89
N GLY A 76 0.23 -5.17 -5.15
CA GLY A 76 0.90 -5.74 -6.31
C GLY A 76 2.41 -5.49 -6.32
N ALA A 77 2.83 -4.28 -5.99
CA ALA A 77 4.24 -3.91 -5.85
C ALA A 77 4.93 -4.69 -4.72
N LEU A 78 4.29 -4.80 -3.56
CA LEU A 78 4.82 -5.58 -2.43
C LEU A 78 5.00 -7.06 -2.77
N LYS A 79 4.09 -7.66 -3.53
CA LYS A 79 4.16 -9.07 -3.96
C LYS A 79 5.38 -9.37 -4.83
N ILE A 80 5.83 -8.40 -5.64
CA ILE A 80 7.04 -8.53 -6.47
C ILE A 80 8.31 -7.99 -5.79
N GLY A 81 8.19 -7.48 -4.56
CA GLY A 81 9.30 -6.89 -3.81
C GLY A 81 9.76 -5.53 -4.34
N ALA A 82 8.87 -4.77 -4.97
CA ALA A 82 9.11 -3.41 -5.43
C ALA A 82 8.65 -2.38 -4.38
N ALA A 83 9.32 -1.23 -4.36
CA ALA A 83 8.90 -0.07 -3.59
C ALA A 83 7.77 0.68 -4.33
N PHE A 84 6.78 1.14 -3.60
CA PHE A 84 5.65 1.90 -4.14
C PHE A 84 5.57 3.27 -3.46
N THR A 85 5.37 4.32 -4.26
CA THR A 85 5.24 5.70 -3.77
C THR A 85 4.06 6.37 -4.47
N GLY A 86 3.12 6.88 -3.68
CA GLY A 86 2.07 7.76 -4.17
C GLY A 86 2.62 9.16 -4.39
N VAL A 87 2.45 9.69 -5.60
CA VAL A 87 2.72 11.08 -5.93
C VAL A 87 1.37 11.78 -5.99
N ASN A 88 1.20 12.85 -5.21
CA ASN A 88 -0.06 13.59 -5.22
C ASN A 88 -0.32 14.11 -6.65
N PRO A 89 -1.45 13.76 -7.29
CA PRO A 89 -1.76 14.20 -8.65
C PRO A 89 -1.93 15.72 -8.79
N LEU A 90 -1.95 16.47 -7.68
CA LEU A 90 -1.97 17.94 -7.65
C LEU A 90 -0.57 18.57 -7.75
N TYR A 91 0.52 17.78 -7.71
CA TYR A 91 1.86 18.30 -7.95
C TYR A 91 2.03 18.71 -9.42
N ARG A 92 2.63 19.88 -9.67
CA ARG A 92 2.98 20.33 -11.02
C ARG A 92 4.28 19.67 -11.49
N GLU A 93 4.45 19.45 -12.79
CA GLU A 93 5.60 18.71 -13.38
C GLU A 93 6.99 19.16 -12.88
N ALA A 94 7.17 20.45 -12.58
CA ALA A 94 8.43 21.00 -12.09
C ALA A 94 8.86 20.46 -10.70
N GLU A 95 7.91 20.01 -9.87
CA GLU A 95 8.18 19.49 -8.52
C GLU A 95 8.53 17.99 -8.55
N VAL A 96 8.01 17.25 -9.53
CA VAL A 96 8.24 15.80 -9.68
C VAL A 96 9.66 15.49 -10.17
N THR A 97 10.23 16.34 -11.03
CA THR A 97 11.60 16.16 -11.54
C THR A 97 12.68 16.46 -10.50
N THR A 98 12.46 17.45 -9.64
CA THR A 98 13.46 17.90 -8.65
C THR A 98 13.67 16.87 -7.52
N GLY A 99 12.65 16.04 -7.21
CA GLY A 99 12.74 15.01 -6.17
C GLY A 99 13.42 13.70 -6.57
N SER A 100 13.70 13.47 -7.86
CA SER A 100 14.29 12.20 -8.35
C SER A 100 15.83 12.18 -8.24
N GLY A 101 16.46 13.33 -7.98
CA GLY A 101 17.92 13.51 -8.00
C GLY A 101 18.69 13.12 -6.73
N THR A 102 18.04 12.75 -5.62
CA THR A 102 18.72 12.49 -4.34
C THR A 102 18.20 11.24 -3.63
N ALA A 103 18.08 10.11 -4.35
CA ALA A 103 17.94 8.79 -3.73
C ALA A 103 19.30 8.25 -3.25
N GLY A 104 19.94 9.00 -2.35
CA GLY A 104 21.26 8.71 -1.82
C GLY A 104 21.44 9.29 -0.44
N ARG A 105 20.49 9.06 0.48
CA ARG A 105 20.73 9.17 1.92
C ARG A 105 19.59 8.58 2.72
N HIS A 106 19.97 7.73 3.66
CA HIS A 106 19.10 7.11 4.65
C HIS A 106 18.32 8.18 5.40
N SER A 107 17.03 8.32 5.15
CA SER A 107 16.14 9.04 6.06
C SER A 107 15.86 8.13 7.24
N SER A 108 16.66 8.25 8.29
CA SER A 108 16.30 7.80 9.62
C SER A 108 15.00 8.50 10.01
N TRP A 109 13.89 7.77 9.97
CA TRP A 109 12.65 8.23 10.58
C TRP A 109 12.93 8.45 12.08
N PRO A 110 12.69 9.64 12.65
CA PRO A 110 12.84 9.83 14.08
C PRO A 110 11.84 8.90 14.78
N ARG A 111 12.35 7.98 15.60
CA ARG A 111 11.54 7.21 16.54
C ARG A 111 10.91 8.19 17.51
N THR A 112 9.67 8.61 17.27
CA THR A 112 8.85 9.19 18.32
C THR A 112 8.51 8.06 19.27
N SER A 113 9.23 7.96 20.38
CA SER A 113 8.80 7.17 21.52
C SER A 113 7.46 7.72 22.00
N SER A 114 6.37 6.96 21.83
CA SER A 114 5.11 7.24 22.51
C SER A 114 5.36 7.27 24.03
N PRO A 115 4.84 8.25 24.78
CA PRO A 115 4.90 8.20 26.23
C PRO A 115 4.05 7.02 26.75
N PRO A 116 4.46 6.34 27.83
CA PRO A 116 3.71 5.22 28.37
C PRO A 116 2.33 5.66 28.86
N SER A 117 1.28 4.94 28.44
CA SER A 117 -0.09 5.14 28.91
C SER A 117 -0.17 4.93 30.43
N PRO A 118 -0.86 5.81 31.19
CA PRO A 118 -1.02 5.62 32.63
C PRO A 118 -1.93 4.42 32.90
N SER A 119 -1.44 3.49 33.72
CA SER A 119 -2.17 2.31 34.17
C SER A 119 -3.34 2.72 35.08
N LEU A 120 -4.55 2.33 34.68
CA LEU A 120 -5.74 2.37 35.54
C LEU A 120 -5.54 1.36 36.68
N ARG A 121 -5.30 1.87 37.89
CA ARG A 121 -5.44 1.10 39.13
C ARG A 121 -6.92 0.79 39.35
N ALA A 122 -7.25 -0.50 39.38
CA ALA A 122 -8.52 -0.98 39.91
C ALA A 122 -8.61 -0.60 41.39
N SER A 123 -9.62 0.19 41.73
CA SER A 123 -10.02 0.43 43.11
C SER A 123 -10.97 -0.68 43.54
N THR A 124 -10.51 -1.51 44.47
CA THR A 124 -11.36 -2.42 45.25
C THR A 124 -12.23 -1.59 46.19
N ARG A 125 -13.53 -1.87 46.22
CA ARG A 125 -14.38 -1.65 47.39
C ARG A 125 -15.35 -2.82 47.49
#